data_AF-A0AA37MAL9-F1
#
_entry.id   AF-A0AA37MAL9-F1
#
_cell.length_a   1.000
_cell.length_b   1.000
_cell.length_c   1.000
_cell.angle_alpha   90.00
_cell.angle_beta   90.00
_cell.angle_gamma   90.00
#
_symmetry.space_group_name_H-M   'P 1'
#
loop_
_entity.id
_entity.type
_entity.pdbx_description
1 polymer ?
#
loop_
_entity_poly.entity_id
_entity_poly.type
_entity_poly.pdbx_seq_one_letter_code
_entity_poly.pdbx_strand_id
1 'polypeptide(L)'
;MQDRPAGPDPPAYPPRYSHRQVVAWIISGLTDKPPLPELGPVPFDMRMRRLVDREIPDREHREQLKAWCRAQMDDGAFRETCRLRGWNRTTAQRHVDLALAHLFLVMIYQDLNERVGNP
;
A
#
# COMPACT_ATOMS: atom_id res chain seq x y z
N MET A 1 -23.50 34.73 -0.67
CA MET A 1 -22.76 33.71 -1.43
C MET A 1 -21.97 32.92 -0.40
N GLN A 2 -22.29 31.65 -0.19
CA GLN A 2 -21.62 30.83 0.83
C GLN A 2 -20.24 30.43 0.30
N ASP A 3 -19.21 30.89 0.99
CA ASP A 3 -17.84 30.41 0.88
C ASP A 3 -17.83 28.90 1.16
N ARG A 4 -17.61 28.09 0.12
CA ARG A 4 -17.43 26.65 0.28
C ARG A 4 -16.08 26.46 0.98
N PRO A 5 -15.99 25.82 2.15
CA PRO A 5 -14.71 25.61 2.79
C PRO A 5 -13.81 24.86 1.80
N ALA A 6 -12.60 25.39 1.59
CA ALA A 6 -11.57 24.79 0.75
C ALA A 6 -11.16 23.43 1.35
N GLY A 7 -11.98 22.41 1.10
CA GLY A 7 -11.57 21.03 1.23
C GLY A 7 -10.53 20.72 0.15
N PRO A 8 -9.63 19.75 0.39
CA PRO A 8 -8.72 19.30 -0.66
C PRO A 8 -9.54 18.90 -1.89
N ASP A 9 -9.05 19.29 -3.07
CA ASP A 9 -9.70 18.93 -4.32
C ASP A 9 -9.97 17.41 -4.35
N PRO A 10 -11.19 17.00 -4.74
CA PRO A 10 -11.52 15.59 -4.79
C PRO A 10 -10.55 14.88 -5.72
N PRO A 11 -10.18 13.63 -5.42
CA PRO A 11 -9.26 12.88 -6.25
C PRO A 11 -9.77 12.82 -7.69
N ALA A 12 -8.92 13.25 -8.64
CA ALA A 12 -9.24 13.21 -10.07
C ALA A 12 -9.51 11.76 -10.46
N TYR A 13 -10.77 11.46 -10.78
CA TYR A 13 -11.19 10.14 -11.25
C TYR A 13 -11.06 10.08 -12.78
N PRO A 14 -10.54 8.99 -13.36
CA PRO A 14 -10.03 7.79 -12.67
C PRO A 14 -8.64 8.00 -12.06
N PRO A 15 -8.32 7.31 -10.95
CA PRO A 15 -6.97 7.33 -10.37
C PRO A 15 -5.95 6.85 -11.40
N ARG A 16 -4.76 7.46 -11.38
CA ARG A 16 -3.69 7.19 -12.35
C ARG A 16 -3.18 5.74 -12.34
N TYR A 17 -3.28 5.09 -11.20
CA TYR A 17 -2.79 3.74 -10.98
C TYR A 17 -3.91 2.88 -10.42
N SER A 18 -3.99 1.65 -10.90
CA SER A 18 -4.90 0.65 -10.38
C SER A 18 -4.44 0.14 -9.01
N HIS A 19 -5.38 -0.38 -8.22
CA HIS A 19 -5.06 -1.08 -6.96
C HIS A 19 -4.01 -2.18 -7.18
N ARG A 20 -4.08 -2.89 -8.31
CA ARG A 20 -3.11 -3.94 -8.69
C ARG A 20 -1.68 -3.41 -8.86
N GLN A 21 -1.51 -2.23 -9.48
CA GLN A 21 -0.19 -1.61 -9.63
C GLN A 21 0.40 -1.24 -8.27
N VAL A 22 -0.40 -0.62 -7.40
CA VAL A 22 0.04 -0.24 -6.06
C VAL A 22 0.44 -1.47 -5.22
N VAL A 23 -0.38 -2.52 -5.22
CA VAL A 23 -0.06 -3.77 -4.52
C VAL A 23 1.27 -4.36 -5.02
N ALA A 24 1.51 -4.37 -6.33
CA ALA A 24 2.76 -4.86 -6.88
C ALA A 24 3.97 -4.04 -6.46
N TRP A 25 3.85 -2.71 -6.39
CA TRP A 25 4.90 -1.83 -5.88
C TRP A 25 5.17 -2.04 -4.38
N ILE A 26 4.12 -2.27 -3.58
CA ILE A 26 4.27 -2.61 -2.15
C ILE A 26 5.01 -3.93 -2.00
N ILE A 27 4.63 -4.97 -2.75
CA ILE A 27 5.31 -6.27 -2.72
C ILE A 27 6.78 -6.09 -3.12
N SER A 28 7.06 -5.39 -4.22
CA SER A 28 8.40 -5.10 -4.70
C SER A 28 9.25 -4.37 -3.65
N GLY A 29 8.75 -3.27 -3.10
CA GLY A 29 9.47 -2.45 -2.12
C GLY A 29 9.65 -3.10 -0.75
N LEU A 30 8.78 -4.03 -0.36
CA LEU A 30 8.92 -4.78 0.90
C LEU A 30 9.79 -6.05 0.73
N THR A 31 9.87 -6.61 -0.48
CA THR A 31 10.62 -7.85 -0.74
C THR A 31 11.96 -7.65 -1.47
N ASP A 32 12.38 -6.40 -1.67
CA ASP A 32 13.58 -6.01 -2.44
C ASP A 32 13.60 -6.60 -3.87
N LYS A 33 12.43 -6.88 -4.44
CA LYS A 33 12.29 -7.40 -5.80
C LYS A 33 12.08 -6.28 -6.79
N PRO A 34 12.56 -6.42 -8.04
CA PRO A 34 12.21 -5.48 -9.09
C PRO A 34 10.67 -5.50 -9.29
N PRO A 35 10.02 -4.33 -9.41
CA PRO A 35 8.61 -4.29 -9.77
C PRO A 35 8.43 -4.93 -11.15
N LEU A 36 7.30 -5.60 -11.37
CA LEU A 36 6.99 -6.18 -12.67
C LEU A 36 7.12 -5.07 -13.74
N PRO A 37 7.96 -5.24 -14.78
CA PRO A 37 8.26 -4.16 -15.74
C PRO A 37 7.01 -3.65 -16.47
N GLU A 38 5.98 -4.50 -16.58
CA GLU A 38 4.69 -4.18 -17.21
C GLU A 38 3.84 -3.17 -16.41
N LEU A 39 4.14 -2.94 -15.12
CA LEU A 39 3.34 -2.09 -14.24
C LEU A 39 3.86 -0.65 -14.14
N GLY A 40 5.01 -0.37 -14.76
CA GLY A 40 5.67 0.93 -14.75
C GLY A 40 6.43 1.22 -13.43
N PRO A 41 7.32 2.23 -13.45
CA PRO A 41 8.04 2.66 -12.26
C PRO A 41 7.08 3.26 -11.22
N VAL A 42 7.44 3.16 -9.94
CA VAL A 42 6.76 3.90 -8.87
C VAL A 42 6.88 5.39 -9.21
N PRO A 43 5.77 6.15 -9.20
CA PRO A 43 5.76 7.55 -9.64
C PRO A 43 6.53 8.53 -8.75
N PHE A 44 6.89 8.10 -7.54
CA PHE A 44 7.58 8.93 -6.55
C PHE A 44 8.82 8.19 -6.05
N ASP A 45 9.84 8.94 -5.62
CA ASP A 45 11.08 8.44 -5.00
C ASP A 45 10.85 7.92 -3.55
N MET A 46 9.66 7.34 -3.32
CA MET A 46 9.20 6.93 -2.02
C MET A 46 9.66 5.50 -1.76
N ARG A 47 10.57 5.33 -0.80
CA ARG A 47 10.90 3.99 -0.30
C ARG A 47 9.66 3.39 0.33
N MET A 48 9.08 2.37 -0.32
CA MET A 48 7.82 1.74 0.11
C MET A 48 7.85 1.24 1.56
N ARG A 49 9.04 0.84 2.04
CA ARG A 49 9.28 0.54 3.47
C ARG A 49 8.97 1.72 4.39
N ARG A 50 9.45 2.93 4.06
CA ARG A 50 9.19 4.14 4.85
C ARG A 50 7.72 4.54 4.82
N LEU A 51 7.06 4.38 3.67
CA LEU A 51 5.62 4.62 3.56
C LEU A 51 4.84 3.67 4.48
N VAL A 52 5.12 2.37 4.41
CA VAL A 52 4.50 1.35 5.26
C VAL A 52 4.74 1.62 6.74
N ASP A 53 5.97 1.96 7.13
CA ASP A 53 6.30 2.25 8.53
C ASP A 53 5.60 3.52 9.05
N ARG A 54 5.35 4.51 8.18
CA ARG A 54 4.65 5.76 8.52
C ARG A 54 3.14 5.59 8.59
N GLU A 55 2.55 4.90 7.62
CA GLU A 55 1.09 4.85 7.43
C GLU A 55 0.42 3.71 8.20
N ILE A 56 1.17 2.67 8.58
CA ILE A 56 0.64 1.54 9.34
C ILE A 56 1.29 1.59 10.73
N PRO A 57 0.65 2.25 11.72
CA PRO A 57 1.26 2.44 13.04
C PRO A 57 1.33 1.16 13.85
N ASP A 58 0.39 0.23 13.63
CA ASP A 58 0.36 -1.07 14.31
C ASP A 58 1.49 -1.98 13.83
N ARG A 59 2.32 -2.43 14.78
CA ARG A 59 3.47 -3.29 14.48
C ARG A 59 3.05 -4.67 13.98
N GLU A 60 2.01 -5.26 14.56
CA GLU A 60 1.52 -6.57 14.15
C GLU A 60 1.00 -6.50 12.71
N HIS A 61 0.22 -5.46 12.36
CA HIS A 61 -0.30 -5.27 11.01
C HIS A 61 0.83 -5.11 9.99
N ARG A 62 1.89 -4.37 10.34
CA ARG A 62 3.11 -4.26 9.49
C ARG A 62 3.77 -5.62 9.27
N GLU A 63 3.90 -6.43 10.31
CA GLU A 63 4.54 -7.75 10.20
C GLU A 63 3.65 -8.74 9.42
N GLN A 64 2.33 -8.67 9.59
CA GLN A 64 1.35 -9.43 8.79
C GLN A 64 1.43 -9.04 7.31
N LEU A 65 1.52 -7.74 6.99
CA LEU A 65 1.71 -7.25 5.62
C LEU A 65 3.03 -7.74 5.02
N LYS A 66 4.14 -7.63 5.75
CA LYS A 66 5.45 -8.14 5.29
C LYS A 66 5.43 -9.65 5.05
N ALA A 67 4.82 -10.40 5.96
CA ALA A 67 4.65 -11.85 5.82
C ALA A 67 3.82 -12.20 4.59
N TRP A 68 2.71 -11.48 4.36
CA TRP A 68 1.86 -11.67 3.19
C TRP A 68 2.60 -11.32 1.88
N CYS A 69 3.36 -10.23 1.85
CA CYS A 69 4.17 -9.86 0.68
C CYS A 69 5.25 -10.91 0.36
N ARG A 70 5.89 -11.48 1.38
CA ARG A 70 6.87 -12.57 1.19
C ARG A 70 6.20 -13.84 0.68
N ALA A 71 5.00 -14.13 1.17
CA ALA A 71 4.22 -15.30 0.79
C ALA A 71 3.62 -15.24 -0.62
N GLN A 72 3.66 -14.09 -1.31
CA GLN A 72 3.30 -14.02 -2.74
C GLN A 72 4.20 -14.89 -3.65
N MET A 73 5.27 -15.47 -3.08
CA MET A 73 6.19 -16.37 -3.78
C MET A 73 5.92 -17.85 -3.57
N ASP A 74 5.12 -18.19 -2.57
CA ASP A 74 4.96 -19.57 -2.11
C ASP A 74 3.54 -19.76 -1.58
N ASP A 75 2.77 -20.55 -2.34
CA ASP A 75 1.38 -20.86 -2.05
C ASP A 75 1.27 -21.61 -0.72
N GLY A 76 0.81 -20.89 0.30
CA GLY A 76 0.63 -21.41 1.66
C GLY A 76 1.64 -20.90 2.68
N ALA A 77 2.70 -20.20 2.26
CA ALA A 77 3.68 -19.62 3.18
C ALA A 77 3.07 -18.61 4.17
N PHE A 78 2.02 -17.89 3.75
CA PHE A 78 1.31 -16.98 4.65
C PHE A 78 0.54 -17.74 5.74
N ARG A 79 -0.12 -18.84 5.37
CA ARG A 79 -0.84 -19.70 6.32
C ARG A 79 0.12 -20.27 7.34
N GLU A 80 1.28 -20.74 6.90
CA GLU A 80 2.29 -21.29 7.79
C GLU A 80 2.90 -20.22 8.70
N THR A 81 3.16 -19.02 8.17
CA THR A 81 3.63 -17.90 8.98
C THR A 81 2.61 -17.51 10.05
N CYS A 82 1.32 -17.47 9.71
CA CYS A 82 0.25 -17.23 10.68
C CYS A 82 0.23 -18.30 11.78
N ARG A 83 0.39 -19.59 11.41
CA ARG A 83 0.47 -20.70 12.36
C ARG A 83 1.63 -20.55 13.33
N LEU A 84 2.83 -20.26 12.81
CA LEU A 84 4.05 -20.10 13.61
C LEU A 84 4.01 -18.89 14.55
N ARG A 85 3.33 -17.81 14.13
CA ARG A 85 3.18 -16.57 14.91
C ARG A 85 1.97 -16.57 15.85
N GLY A 86 1.11 -17.59 15.79
CA GLY A 86 -0.14 -17.65 16.55
C GLY A 86 -1.22 -16.69 16.05
N TRP A 87 -1.11 -16.17 14.83
CA TRP A 87 -2.11 -15.27 14.25
C TRP A 87 -3.31 -16.04 13.71
N ASN A 88 -4.51 -15.52 13.95
CA ASN A 88 -5.69 -15.99 13.24
C ASN A 88 -5.58 -15.58 11.75
N ARG A 89 -5.55 -16.57 10.85
CA ARG A 89 -5.39 -16.33 9.41
C ARG A 89 -6.42 -15.37 8.84
N THR A 90 -7.69 -15.49 9.24
CA THR A 90 -8.77 -14.66 8.70
C THR A 90 -8.63 -13.22 9.16
N THR A 91 -8.29 -13.01 10.43
CA THR A 91 -8.04 -11.67 10.97
C THR A 91 -6.79 -11.05 10.34
N ALA A 92 -5.69 -11.81 10.25
CA ALA A 92 -4.45 -11.35 9.62
C ALA A 92 -4.66 -10.97 8.15
N GLN A 93 -5.45 -11.75 7.39
CA GLN A 93 -5.78 -11.40 6.01
C GLN A 93 -6.57 -10.09 5.93
N ARG A 94 -7.55 -9.88 6.83
CA ARG A 94 -8.29 -8.60 6.88
C ARG A 94 -7.38 -7.41 7.19
N HIS A 95 -6.42 -7.57 8.10
CA HIS A 95 -5.45 -6.51 8.40
C HIS A 95 -4.57 -6.18 7.20
N VAL A 96 -4.16 -7.20 6.44
CA VAL A 96 -3.43 -7.02 5.17
C VAL A 96 -4.30 -6.25 4.17
N ASP A 97 -5.55 -6.66 3.97
CA ASP A 97 -6.45 -6.02 3.00
C ASP A 97 -6.71 -4.55 3.37
N LEU A 98 -6.93 -4.25 4.66
CA LEU A 98 -7.08 -2.89 5.16
C LEU A 98 -5.81 -2.06 4.98
N ALA A 99 -4.63 -2.64 5.25
CA ALA A 99 -3.34 -2.00 5.04
C ALA A 99 -3.11 -1.65 3.56
N LEU A 100 -3.40 -2.58 2.64
CA LEU A 100 -3.27 -2.35 1.20
C LEU A 100 -4.23 -1.27 0.71
N ALA A 101 -5.48 -1.27 1.17
CA ALA A 101 -6.46 -0.25 0.83
C ALA A 101 -6.04 1.13 1.35
N HIS A 102 -5.54 1.22 2.59
CA HIS A 102 -5.04 2.47 3.15
C HIS A 102 -3.84 3.02 2.37
N LEU A 103 -2.84 2.17 2.09
CA LEU A 103 -1.68 2.55 1.29
C LEU A 103 -2.07 3.00 -0.11
N PHE A 104 -3.03 2.33 -0.74
CA PHE A 104 -3.58 2.74 -2.03
C PHE A 104 -4.17 4.14 -2.00
N LEU A 105 -4.99 4.45 -0.99
CA LEU A 105 -5.56 5.79 -0.82
C LEU A 105 -4.46 6.83 -0.57
N VAL A 106 -3.50 6.55 0.32
CA VAL A 106 -2.39 7.47 0.59
C VAL A 106 -1.60 7.78 -0.67
N MET A 107 -1.28 6.78 -1.49
CA MET A 107 -0.56 6.99 -2.74
C MET A 107 -1.35 7.84 -3.74
N ILE A 108 -2.68 7.65 -3.83
CA ILE A 108 -3.53 8.51 -4.65
C ILE A 108 -3.52 9.95 -4.13
N TYR A 109 -3.69 10.16 -2.82
CA TYR A 109 -3.69 11.50 -2.23
C TYR A 109 -2.36 12.22 -2.41
N GLN A 110 -1.24 11.51 -2.30
CA GLN A 110 0.09 12.09 -2.52
C GLN A 110 0.29 12.49 -3.99
N ASP A 111 -0.10 11.64 -4.95
CA ASP A 111 -0.06 11.97 -6.39
C ASP A 111 -0.82 13.27 -6.70
N LEU A 112 -1.96 13.49 -6.04
CA LEU A 112 -2.78 14.67 -6.23
C LEU A 112 -2.15 15.91 -5.62
N ASN A 113 -1.63 15.79 -4.40
CA ASN A 113 -0.97 16.91 -3.72
C ASN A 113 0.27 17.40 -4.48
N GLU A 114 1.08 16.49 -5.04
CA GLU A 114 2.24 16.88 -5.85
C GLU A 114 1.85 17.63 -7.13
N ARG A 115 0.68 17.35 -7.70
CA ARG A 115 0.18 18.05 -8.89
C ARG A 115 -0.32 19.46 -8.57
N VAL A 116 -0.98 19.63 -7.42
CA VAL A 116 -1.48 20.95 -6.99
C VAL A 116 -0.34 21.81 -6.45
N GLY A 117 0.71 21.20 -5.91
CA GLY A 117 1.87 21.87 -5.31
C GLY A 117 2.98 22.32 -6.27
N ASN A 118 2.79 22.25 -7.60
CA ASN A 118 3.81 22.66 -8.57
C ASN A 118 3.35 23.95 -9.31
N PRO A 119 3.90 25.14 -8.98
CA PRO A 119 3.76 26.35 -9.80
C PRO A 119 4.58 26.29 -11.10
#